data_AF-A0A811SAI0-F1
#
_entry.id   AF-A0A811SAI0-F1
#
_cell.length_a   1.000
_cell.length_b   1.000
_cell.length_c   1.000
_cell.angle_alpha   90.00
_cell.angle_beta   90.00
_cell.angle_gamma   90.00
#
_symmetry.space_group_name_H-M   'P 1'
#
loop_
_entity.id
_entity.type
_entity.pdbx_description
1 polymer ?
#
loop_
_entity_poly.entity_id
_entity_poly.type
_entity_poly.pdbx_seq_one_letter_code
_entity_poly.pdbx_strand_id
1 'polypeptide(L)'
;MNHVDLCVALDIVDLKRGAAAAGGRGYYLRKEGAALNRALANFGIEFLQRRGYEEIDTPHMMTKEAMGKCAQLSQYDEVLYKLEGEGKYFIATSEQPLVYYHQGEQLRPDQLPIRYVGFSTCFRKEAGSHGRDTAGIFRTHEFQKVEQFCITAPDGDASWEMHEEMIRNAEDFYTELDIAGRVVNVVSGALNNSAAKKYDLEAWFPASGTYRELVSCSNCTDYQARRLGITYGQRKDGERCNRFVHTLNSTLTATQRTLCCILETHQDSRRRVVFECPRCCDLPCLGSTSFRSRSLWIAMADLLAPNQREGLNQRGLNERVLMNWMRIES
;
A
#
# COMPACT_ATOMS: atom_id res chain seq x y z
N MET A 1 6.08 -19.47 12.96
CA MET A 1 5.96 -18.42 13.98
C MET A 1 5.14 -17.28 13.38
N ASN A 2 4.22 -16.67 14.13
CA ASN A 2 3.42 -15.57 13.57
C ASN A 2 4.29 -14.32 13.39
N HIS A 3 3.80 -13.34 12.62
CA HIS A 3 4.55 -12.12 12.35
C HIS A 3 4.89 -11.30 13.60
N VAL A 4 4.07 -11.33 14.65
CA VAL A 4 4.30 -10.57 15.89
C VAL A 4 5.53 -11.09 16.61
N ASP A 5 5.60 -12.40 16.77
CA ASP A 5 6.74 -13.07 17.39
C ASP A 5 8.01 -12.90 16.55
N LEU A 6 7.89 -12.98 15.22
CA LEU A 6 9.01 -12.74 14.29
C LEU A 6 9.54 -11.30 14.35
N CYS A 7 8.65 -10.32 14.45
CA CYS A 7 9.02 -8.91 14.59
C CYS A 7 9.92 -8.66 15.82
N VAL A 8 9.58 -9.30 16.94
CA VAL A 8 10.34 -9.20 18.20
C VAL A 8 11.64 -10.00 18.09
N ALA A 9 11.56 -11.23 17.59
CA ALA A 9 12.68 -12.14 17.44
C ALA A 9 13.82 -11.55 16.57
N LEU A 10 13.46 -10.88 15.48
CA LEU A 10 14.41 -10.28 14.54
C LEU A 10 14.84 -8.86 14.96
N ASP A 11 14.31 -8.30 16.06
CA ASP A 11 14.56 -6.94 16.55
C ASP A 11 14.34 -5.86 15.46
N ILE A 12 13.31 -6.04 14.65
CA ILE A 12 12.95 -5.18 13.51
C ILE A 12 11.73 -4.29 13.78
N VAL A 13 10.96 -4.60 14.83
CA VAL A 13 9.88 -3.75 15.32
C VAL A 13 9.99 -3.58 16.82
N ASP A 14 9.91 -2.33 17.29
CA ASP A 14 9.79 -2.01 18.71
C ASP A 14 8.40 -1.45 19.02
N LEU A 15 7.50 -2.34 19.45
CA LEU A 15 6.13 -2.01 19.85
C LEU A 15 6.08 -1.32 21.21
N LYS A 16 7.01 -1.62 22.12
CA LYS A 16 7.00 -1.07 23.49
C LYS A 16 7.36 0.41 23.47
N ARG A 17 8.44 0.77 22.78
CA ARG A 17 8.85 2.18 22.63
C ARG A 17 7.89 2.92 21.71
N GLY A 18 7.36 2.25 20.68
CA GLY A 18 6.32 2.82 19.84
C GLY A 18 5.07 3.20 20.64
N ALA A 19 4.61 2.29 21.51
CA ALA A 19 3.47 2.56 22.38
C ALA A 19 3.71 3.69 23.37
N ALA A 20 4.94 3.81 23.88
CA ALA A 20 5.32 4.92 24.77
C ALA A 20 5.35 6.28 24.05
N ALA A 21 5.68 6.31 22.75
CA ALA A 21 5.79 7.53 21.97
C ALA A 21 4.44 7.98 21.37
N ALA A 22 3.66 7.06 20.81
CA ALA A 22 2.47 7.36 20.01
C ALA A 22 1.15 6.83 20.62
N GLY A 23 1.20 6.19 21.79
CA GLY A 23 0.05 5.51 22.40
C GLY A 23 -0.18 4.12 21.80
N GLY A 24 -1.33 3.51 22.11
CA GLY A 24 -1.66 2.16 21.64
C GLY A 24 -1.45 2.00 20.13
N ARG A 25 -0.91 0.84 19.71
CA ARG A 25 -0.58 0.53 18.30
C ARG A 25 0.51 1.41 17.67
N GLY A 26 1.20 2.23 18.45
CA GLY A 26 2.46 2.85 18.03
C GLY A 26 3.58 1.81 17.88
N TYR A 27 4.45 2.00 16.90
CA TYR A 27 5.59 1.11 16.62
C TYR A 27 6.77 1.90 16.06
N TYR A 28 7.97 1.36 16.23
CA TYR A 28 9.13 1.74 15.43
C TYR A 28 9.53 0.58 14.53
N LEU A 29 9.72 0.83 13.23
CA LEU A 29 10.50 -0.07 12.39
C LEU A 29 11.98 0.20 12.62
N ARG A 30 12.78 -0.86 12.74
CA ARG A 30 14.20 -0.80 13.07
C ARG A 30 15.00 -1.66 12.09
N LYS A 31 16.27 -1.27 11.90
CA LYS A 31 17.27 -2.02 11.13
C LYS A 31 16.72 -2.47 9.77
N GLU A 32 16.77 -3.78 9.49
CA GLU A 32 16.30 -4.41 8.27
C GLU A 32 14.79 -4.22 8.05
N GLY A 33 13.96 -4.13 9.10
CA GLY A 33 12.52 -3.88 8.95
C GLY A 33 12.22 -2.49 8.39
N ALA A 34 13.00 -1.48 8.79
CA ALA A 34 12.87 -0.13 8.25
C ALA A 34 13.36 -0.06 6.79
N ALA A 35 14.42 -0.79 6.44
CA ALA A 35 14.91 -0.88 5.07
C ALA A 35 13.91 -1.62 4.16
N LEU A 36 13.37 -2.75 4.61
CA LEU A 36 12.40 -3.56 3.88
C LEU A 36 11.12 -2.77 3.59
N ASN A 37 10.63 -1.98 4.55
CA ASN A 37 9.46 -1.14 4.35
C ASN A 37 9.64 -0.13 3.21
N ARG A 38 10.81 0.53 3.15
CA ARG A 38 11.13 1.47 2.06
C ARG A 38 11.31 0.76 0.73
N ALA A 39 12.00 -0.38 0.73
CA ALA A 39 12.21 -1.18 -0.47
C ALA A 39 10.87 -1.66 -1.07
N LEU A 40 9.94 -2.11 -0.22
CA LEU A 40 8.62 -2.55 -0.64
C LEU A 40 7.78 -1.40 -1.23
N ALA A 41 7.82 -0.21 -0.61
CA ALA A 41 7.16 0.97 -1.15
C ALA A 41 7.71 1.34 -2.54
N ASN A 42 9.03 1.43 -2.68
CA ASN A 42 9.68 1.76 -3.95
C ASN A 42 9.38 0.72 -5.02
N PHE A 43 9.44 -0.57 -4.69
CA PHE A 43 9.07 -1.65 -5.60
C PHE A 43 7.63 -1.49 -6.10
N GLY A 44 6.68 -1.17 -5.21
CA GLY A 44 5.28 -0.92 -5.58
C GLY A 44 5.12 0.28 -6.53
N ILE A 45 5.83 1.36 -6.27
CA ILE A 45 5.81 2.56 -7.13
C ILE A 45 6.37 2.22 -8.52
N GLU A 46 7.57 1.64 -8.58
CA GLU A 46 8.21 1.25 -9.84
C GLU A 46 7.37 0.23 -10.62
N PHE A 47 6.73 -0.71 -9.92
CA PHE A 47 5.85 -1.71 -10.51
C PHE A 47 4.68 -1.09 -11.28
N LEU A 48 4.09 -0.01 -10.75
CA LEU A 48 3.00 0.72 -11.40
C LEU A 48 3.51 1.70 -12.47
N GLN A 49 4.66 2.35 -12.27
CA GLN A 49 5.27 3.19 -13.30
C GLN A 49 5.56 2.41 -14.58
N ARG A 50 6.04 1.17 -14.47
CA ARG A 50 6.22 0.25 -15.61
C ARG A 50 4.91 -0.09 -16.34
N ARG A 51 3.77 0.12 -15.70
CA ARG A 51 2.41 -0.08 -16.22
C ARG A 51 1.74 1.23 -16.64
N GLY A 52 2.52 2.31 -16.79
CA GLY A 52 2.02 3.59 -17.30
C GLY A 52 1.27 4.44 -16.27
N TYR A 53 1.50 4.20 -14.98
CA TYR A 53 1.01 5.08 -13.91
C TYR A 53 2.00 6.23 -13.69
N GLU A 54 1.48 7.44 -13.54
CA GLU A 54 2.25 8.60 -13.14
C GLU A 54 2.35 8.66 -11.61
N GLU A 55 3.56 8.81 -11.07
CA GLU A 55 3.73 9.01 -9.64
C GLU A 55 3.40 10.45 -9.27
N ILE A 56 2.56 10.61 -8.25
CA ILE A 56 2.21 11.92 -7.69
C ILE A 56 2.25 11.85 -6.17
N ASP A 57 3.07 12.73 -5.59
CA ASP A 57 3.14 12.92 -4.15
C ASP A 57 2.01 13.87 -3.70
N THR A 58 1.38 13.55 -2.57
CA THR A 58 0.12 14.19 -2.15
C THR A 58 0.26 14.88 -0.79
N PRO A 59 -0.48 15.98 -0.54
CA PRO A 59 -0.55 16.55 0.78
C PRO A 59 -1.14 15.54 1.79
N HIS A 60 -0.47 15.36 2.93
CA HIS A 60 -0.96 14.48 4.00
C HIS A 60 -2.06 15.12 4.88
N MET A 61 -2.41 16.37 4.62
CA MET A 61 -3.43 17.11 5.35
C MET A 61 -4.34 17.84 4.37
N MET A 62 -5.64 17.78 4.62
CA MET A 62 -6.66 18.46 3.82
C MET A 62 -7.50 19.37 4.68
N THR A 63 -7.99 20.48 4.12
CA THR A 63 -8.97 21.33 4.79
C THR A 63 -10.27 20.57 5.03
N LYS A 64 -11.05 20.99 6.04
CA LYS A 64 -12.38 20.42 6.28
C LYS A 64 -13.27 20.42 5.04
N GLU A 65 -13.23 21.49 4.25
CA GLU A 65 -14.01 21.59 3.01
C GLU A 65 -13.58 20.53 1.99
N ALA A 66 -12.27 20.40 1.75
CA ALA A 66 -11.73 19.44 0.80
C ALA A 66 -12.03 17.99 1.24
N MET A 67 -11.76 17.69 2.51
CA MET A 67 -12.07 16.38 3.10
C MET A 67 -13.57 16.07 3.05
N GLY A 68 -14.45 17.07 3.19
CA GLY A 68 -15.91 16.92 3.11
C GLY A 68 -16.43 16.47 1.76
N LYS A 69 -15.66 16.67 0.68
CA LYS A 69 -16.03 16.22 -0.67
C LYS A 69 -15.52 14.81 -0.97
N CYS A 70 -14.45 14.37 -0.30
CA CYS A 70 -13.80 13.08 -0.55
C CYS A 70 -14.16 11.99 0.46
N ALA A 71 -14.49 12.35 1.71
CA ALA A 71 -14.82 11.41 2.78
C ALA A 71 -16.33 11.32 3.03
N GLN A 72 -16.76 10.17 3.57
CA GLN A 72 -18.13 9.96 4.06
C GLN A 72 -18.28 10.51 5.48
N LEU A 73 -19.50 10.89 5.87
CA LEU A 73 -19.76 11.48 7.20
C LEU A 73 -19.33 10.57 8.36
N SER A 74 -19.59 9.26 8.28
CA SER A 74 -19.17 8.29 9.31
C SER A 74 -17.65 8.24 9.50
N GLN A 75 -16.87 8.51 8.44
CA GLN A 75 -15.41 8.46 8.51
C GLN A 75 -14.82 9.58 9.39
N TYR A 76 -15.53 10.68 9.62
CA TYR A 76 -15.04 11.77 10.47
C TYR A 76 -14.80 11.33 11.91
N ASP A 77 -15.75 10.58 12.45
CA ASP A 77 -15.70 10.13 13.83
C ASP A 77 -14.83 8.88 13.95
N GLU A 78 -15.02 7.92 13.04
CA GLU A 78 -14.45 6.58 13.14
C GLU A 78 -13.00 6.47 12.64
N VAL A 79 -12.63 7.27 11.62
CA VAL A 79 -11.40 7.06 10.83
C VAL A 79 -10.46 8.26 10.89
N LEU A 80 -10.96 9.48 10.72
CA LEU A 80 -10.10 10.64 10.42
C LEU A 80 -9.57 11.34 11.67
N TYR A 81 -8.25 11.53 11.74
CA TYR A 81 -7.63 12.43 12.72
C TYR A 81 -7.80 13.89 12.32
N LYS A 82 -8.23 14.74 13.27
CA LYS A 82 -8.41 16.18 13.09
C LYS A 82 -7.26 16.93 13.75
N LEU A 83 -6.73 17.95 13.07
CA LEU A 83 -5.82 18.92 13.68
C LEU A 83 -6.66 20.01 14.36
N GLU A 84 -6.64 20.02 15.69
CA GLU A 84 -7.35 21.02 16.49
C GLU A 84 -6.80 22.43 16.23
N GLY A 85 -7.69 23.42 16.20
CA GLY A 85 -7.33 24.81 15.89
C GLY A 85 -7.06 25.11 14.40
N GLU A 86 -6.73 24.11 13.59
CA GLU A 86 -6.30 24.29 12.19
C GLU A 86 -7.42 24.07 11.15
N GLY A 87 -8.52 23.42 11.55
CA GLY A 87 -9.60 23.07 10.62
C GLY A 87 -9.18 22.10 9.51
N LYS A 88 -8.14 21.31 9.75
CA LYS A 88 -7.58 20.31 8.82
C LYS A 88 -7.71 18.89 9.37
N TYR A 89 -7.63 17.92 8.47
CA TYR A 89 -7.65 16.49 8.78
C TYR A 89 -6.46 15.82 8.12
N PHE A 90 -5.87 14.83 8.80
CA PHE A 90 -4.93 13.93 8.16
C PHE A 90 -5.65 13.02 7.16
N ILE A 91 -4.96 12.66 6.09
CA ILE A 91 -5.48 11.72 5.09
C ILE A 91 -5.49 10.29 5.65
N ALA A 92 -6.55 9.54 5.33
CA ALA A 92 -6.65 8.10 5.61
C ALA A 92 -6.13 7.23 4.44
N THR A 93 -5.88 7.87 3.30
CA THR A 93 -5.42 7.30 2.03
C THR A 93 -5.03 8.43 1.06
N SER A 94 -4.03 8.22 0.19
CA SER A 94 -3.69 9.14 -0.91
C SER A 94 -4.83 9.31 -1.92
N GLU A 95 -5.81 8.40 -1.98
CA GLU A 95 -7.04 8.56 -2.77
C GLU A 95 -7.75 9.89 -2.50
N GLN A 96 -7.82 10.32 -1.24
CA GLN A 96 -8.55 11.53 -0.84
C GLN A 96 -8.01 12.81 -1.49
N PRO A 97 -6.69 13.10 -1.41
CA PRO A 97 -6.12 14.23 -2.14
C PRO A 97 -6.04 13.99 -3.65
N LEU A 98 -5.86 12.75 -4.12
CA LEU A 98 -5.82 12.42 -5.56
C LEU A 98 -7.13 12.75 -6.28
N VAL A 99 -8.26 12.36 -5.71
CA VAL A 99 -9.56 12.67 -6.32
C VAL A 99 -9.88 14.16 -6.21
N TYR A 100 -9.45 14.80 -5.12
CA TYR A 100 -9.62 16.24 -4.92
C TYR A 100 -8.78 17.09 -5.89
N TYR A 101 -7.62 16.59 -6.31
CA TYR A 101 -6.74 17.26 -7.26
C TYR A 101 -7.48 17.66 -8.55
N HIS A 102 -8.46 16.85 -8.96
CA HIS A 102 -9.29 17.09 -10.14
C HIS A 102 -10.58 17.90 -9.88
N GLN A 103 -10.74 18.52 -8.71
CA GLN A 103 -11.97 19.24 -8.36
C GLN A 103 -12.32 20.31 -9.41
N GLY A 104 -13.53 20.22 -9.94
CA GLY A 104 -14.09 21.17 -10.91
C GLY A 104 -13.52 21.05 -12.32
N GLU A 105 -12.67 20.06 -12.58
CA GLU A 105 -12.08 19.89 -13.89
C GLU A 105 -13.09 19.40 -14.94
N GLN A 106 -12.77 19.74 -16.19
CA GLN A 106 -13.47 19.26 -17.36
C GLN A 106 -12.51 18.45 -18.21
N LEU A 107 -12.60 17.12 -18.10
CA LEU A 107 -11.70 16.19 -18.75
C LEU A 107 -12.21 15.83 -20.13
N ARG A 108 -11.33 15.95 -21.12
CA ARG A 108 -11.61 15.58 -22.50
C ARG A 108 -11.27 14.10 -22.75
N PRO A 109 -11.87 13.46 -23.78
CA PRO A 109 -11.59 12.06 -24.10
C PRO A 109 -10.11 11.76 -24.34
N ASP A 110 -9.35 12.69 -24.94
CA ASP A 110 -7.91 12.54 -25.23
C ASP A 110 -7.01 12.54 -23.99
N GLN A 111 -7.56 12.92 -22.83
CA GLN A 111 -6.83 12.93 -21.55
C GLN A 111 -7.04 11.63 -20.75
N LEU A 112 -7.93 10.74 -21.19
CA LEU A 112 -8.35 9.56 -20.45
C LEU A 112 -7.82 8.26 -21.10
N PRO A 113 -7.53 7.21 -20.29
CA PRO A 113 -7.61 7.19 -18.83
C PRO A 113 -6.39 7.85 -18.16
N ILE A 114 -6.64 8.54 -17.06
CA ILE A 114 -5.58 9.05 -16.15
C ILE A 114 -5.28 7.94 -15.14
N ARG A 115 -3.99 7.70 -14.88
CA ARG A 115 -3.51 6.67 -13.96
C ARG A 115 -2.45 7.25 -13.04
N TYR A 116 -2.70 7.25 -11.73
CA TYR A 116 -1.75 7.70 -10.72
C TYR A 116 -1.34 6.58 -9.78
N VAL A 117 -0.06 6.57 -9.43
CA VAL A 117 0.43 5.90 -8.23
C VAL A 117 0.67 6.94 -7.15
N GLY A 118 -0.07 6.82 -6.04
CA GLY A 118 0.09 7.69 -4.88
C GLY A 118 0.72 6.95 -3.72
N PHE A 119 1.92 7.37 -3.30
CA PHE A 119 2.55 6.91 -2.07
C PHE A 119 2.30 7.91 -0.94
N SER A 120 1.78 7.45 0.21
CA SER A 120 1.60 8.34 1.36
C SER A 120 1.63 7.59 2.68
N THR A 121 1.85 8.35 3.75
CA THR A 121 1.56 7.89 5.11
C THR A 121 0.08 8.09 5.39
N CYS A 122 -0.61 7.02 5.75
CA CYS A 122 -2.03 6.96 6.03
C CYS A 122 -2.29 6.99 7.53
N PHE A 123 -3.25 7.81 7.96
CA PHE A 123 -3.61 7.97 9.37
C PHE A 123 -5.06 7.52 9.61
N ARG A 124 -5.27 6.56 10.51
CA ARG A 124 -6.61 6.02 10.83
C ARG A 124 -6.80 5.84 12.34
N LYS A 125 -7.83 6.47 12.89
CA LYS A 125 -8.22 6.30 14.30
C LYS A 125 -8.60 4.86 14.64
N GLU A 126 -9.16 4.14 13.67
CA GLU A 126 -9.60 2.75 13.85
C GLU A 126 -10.58 2.58 15.04
N ALA A 127 -11.41 3.60 15.29
CA ALA A 127 -12.37 3.62 16.38
C ALA A 127 -13.48 2.60 16.07
N GLY A 128 -13.58 1.54 16.89
CA GLY A 128 -14.48 0.41 16.69
C GLY A 128 -13.77 -0.92 16.39
N SER A 129 -12.48 -0.89 16.06
CA SER A 129 -11.69 -2.12 15.88
C SER A 129 -11.20 -2.69 17.21
N HIS A 130 -12.07 -3.38 17.95
CA HIS A 130 -11.66 -4.18 19.11
C HIS A 130 -11.52 -5.65 18.68
N GLY A 131 -10.31 -6.24 18.73
CA GLY A 131 -10.15 -7.64 18.34
C GLY A 131 -8.71 -8.13 18.09
N ARG A 132 -8.61 -9.37 17.57
CA ARG A 132 -7.35 -10.13 17.36
C ARG A 132 -6.40 -9.53 16.31
N ASP A 133 -6.91 -8.72 15.37
CA ASP A 133 -6.09 -8.12 14.30
C ASP A 133 -5.29 -6.88 14.74
N THR A 134 -5.36 -6.53 16.03
CA THR A 134 -4.69 -5.36 16.61
C THR A 134 -3.27 -5.66 17.11
N ALA A 135 -2.83 -6.93 17.03
CA ALA A 135 -1.49 -7.33 17.44
C ALA A 135 -0.44 -6.97 16.38
N GLY A 136 0.77 -6.64 16.83
CA GLY A 136 1.89 -6.29 15.94
C GLY A 136 1.66 -5.00 15.18
N ILE A 137 2.03 -5.01 13.89
CA ILE A 137 1.89 -3.87 12.97
C ILE A 137 0.79 -4.10 11.91
N PHE A 138 -0.01 -5.17 12.02
CA PHE A 138 -1.01 -5.49 11.00
C PHE A 138 -2.16 -4.46 10.93
N ARG A 139 -2.58 -3.94 12.08
CA ARG A 139 -3.57 -2.84 12.18
C ARG A 139 -3.04 -1.77 13.12
N THR A 140 -2.55 -0.68 12.54
CA THR A 140 -1.95 0.46 13.25
C THR A 140 -2.68 1.75 12.91
N HIS A 141 -2.42 2.81 13.68
CA HIS A 141 -2.97 4.14 13.38
C HIS A 141 -2.23 4.87 12.27
N GLU A 142 -0.97 4.49 12.02
CA GLU A 142 -0.09 5.05 11.03
C GLU A 142 0.55 3.91 10.22
N PHE A 143 0.49 3.99 8.90
CA PHE A 143 1.09 3.01 7.99
C PHE A 143 1.36 3.65 6.62
N GLN A 144 2.29 3.11 5.84
CA GLN A 144 2.50 3.59 4.47
C GLN A 144 1.70 2.75 3.47
N LYS A 145 1.30 3.40 2.39
CA LYS A 145 0.51 2.77 1.35
C LYS A 145 0.91 3.27 -0.04
N VAL A 146 1.00 2.33 -0.98
CA VAL A 146 1.05 2.61 -2.42
C VAL A 146 -0.34 2.36 -2.98
N GLU A 147 -0.95 3.39 -3.56
CA GLU A 147 -2.32 3.41 -4.07
C GLU A 147 -2.33 3.57 -5.59
N GLN A 148 -3.14 2.78 -6.27
CA GLN A 148 -3.57 2.99 -7.65
C GLN A 148 -4.81 3.88 -7.64
N PHE A 149 -4.80 4.97 -8.39
CA PHE A 149 -5.98 5.80 -8.62
C PHE A 149 -6.16 6.05 -10.11
N CYS A 150 -7.35 5.79 -10.64
CA CYS A 150 -7.62 5.93 -12.06
C CYS A 150 -8.87 6.78 -12.30
N ILE A 151 -8.84 7.57 -13.36
CA ILE A 151 -10.01 8.27 -13.90
C ILE A 151 -10.22 7.77 -15.32
N THR A 152 -11.44 7.34 -15.64
CA THR A 152 -11.79 6.82 -16.97
C THR A 152 -12.96 7.59 -17.58
N ALA A 153 -13.15 7.40 -18.88
CA ALA A 153 -14.40 7.78 -19.53
C ALA A 153 -15.58 7.01 -18.89
N PRO A 154 -16.79 7.59 -18.87
CA PRO A 154 -18.00 6.90 -18.42
C PRO A 154 -18.67 6.08 -19.54
N ASP A 155 -18.11 6.09 -20.76
CA ASP A 155 -18.66 5.40 -21.92
C ASP A 155 -18.33 3.90 -21.92
N GLY A 156 -19.31 3.08 -22.30
CA GLY A 156 -19.15 1.63 -22.42
C GLY A 156 -18.69 0.99 -21.11
N ASP A 157 -17.74 0.07 -21.20
CA ASP A 157 -17.20 -0.69 -20.07
C ASP A 157 -15.85 -0.16 -19.56
N ALA A 158 -15.43 1.05 -19.97
CA ALA A 158 -14.09 1.56 -19.71
C ALA A 158 -13.68 1.55 -18.22
N SER A 159 -14.59 1.92 -17.30
CA SER A 159 -14.29 1.84 -15.86
C SER A 159 -14.29 0.40 -15.35
N TRP A 160 -15.11 -0.49 -15.91
CA TRP A 160 -15.14 -1.89 -15.51
C TRP A 160 -13.89 -2.64 -15.99
N GLU A 161 -13.42 -2.38 -17.20
CA GLU A 161 -12.15 -2.90 -17.71
C GLU A 161 -10.97 -2.43 -16.86
N MET A 162 -10.95 -1.14 -16.48
CA MET A 162 -9.95 -0.58 -15.56
C MET A 162 -10.04 -1.23 -14.16
N HIS A 163 -11.24 -1.53 -13.66
CA HIS A 163 -11.41 -2.21 -12.36
C HIS A 163 -10.76 -3.60 -12.37
N GLU A 164 -10.97 -4.35 -13.45
CA GLU A 164 -10.34 -5.66 -13.66
C GLU A 164 -8.82 -5.55 -13.90
N GLU A 165 -8.32 -4.49 -14.54
CA GLU A 165 -6.88 -4.20 -14.65
C GLU A 165 -6.24 -3.91 -13.29
N MET A 166 -6.87 -3.05 -12.47
CA MET A 166 -6.32 -2.63 -11.18
C MET A 166 -6.24 -3.77 -10.15
N ILE A 167 -7.18 -4.71 -10.17
CA ILE A 167 -7.09 -5.90 -9.31
C ILE A 167 -6.03 -6.89 -9.83
N ARG A 168 -5.91 -7.08 -11.15
CA ARG A 168 -4.82 -7.89 -11.74
C ARG A 168 -3.44 -7.32 -11.42
N ASN A 169 -3.29 -5.99 -11.43
CA ASN A 169 -2.03 -5.35 -11.01
C ASN A 169 -1.67 -5.73 -9.56
N ALA A 170 -2.66 -5.80 -8.67
CA ALA A 170 -2.42 -6.24 -7.29
C ALA A 170 -2.09 -7.75 -7.22
N GLU A 171 -2.80 -8.60 -7.95
CA GLU A 171 -2.51 -10.04 -8.02
C GLU A 171 -1.09 -10.31 -8.54
N ASP A 172 -0.70 -9.68 -9.64
CA ASP A 172 0.65 -9.74 -10.22
C ASP A 172 1.71 -9.26 -9.21
N PHE A 173 1.43 -8.16 -8.50
CA PHE A 173 2.35 -7.62 -7.49
C PHE A 173 2.61 -8.63 -6.36
N TYR A 174 1.57 -9.22 -5.79
CA TYR A 174 1.74 -10.24 -4.75
C TYR A 174 2.31 -11.56 -5.28
N THR A 175 2.07 -11.88 -6.55
CA THR A 175 2.72 -13.01 -7.23
C THR A 175 4.24 -12.79 -7.34
N GLU A 176 4.69 -11.58 -7.71
CA GLU A 176 6.12 -11.23 -7.72
C GLU A 176 6.76 -11.28 -6.31
N LEU A 177 5.96 -11.10 -5.26
CA LEU A 177 6.39 -11.26 -3.85
C LEU A 177 6.34 -12.70 -3.32
N ASP A 178 5.92 -13.66 -4.16
CA ASP A 178 5.66 -15.06 -3.77
C ASP A 178 4.68 -15.16 -2.58
N ILE A 179 3.61 -14.37 -2.63
CA ILE A 179 2.54 -14.36 -1.62
C ILE A 179 1.28 -14.94 -2.24
N ALA A 180 0.86 -16.09 -1.73
CA ALA A 180 -0.41 -16.69 -2.11
C ALA A 180 -1.59 -15.86 -1.58
N GLY A 181 -2.63 -15.72 -2.40
CA GLY A 181 -3.85 -15.01 -2.02
C GLY A 181 -5.05 -15.43 -2.84
N ARG A 182 -6.18 -14.81 -2.55
CA ARG A 182 -7.43 -14.97 -3.30
C ARG A 182 -8.09 -13.61 -3.49
N VAL A 183 -8.76 -13.45 -4.62
CA VAL A 183 -9.65 -12.31 -4.87
C VAL A 183 -11.06 -12.68 -4.44
N VAL A 184 -11.69 -11.83 -3.63
CA VAL A 184 -13.08 -11.98 -3.20
C VAL A 184 -13.90 -10.80 -3.74
N ASN A 185 -15.07 -11.10 -4.29
CA ASN A 185 -16.05 -10.08 -4.66
C ASN A 185 -16.91 -9.75 -3.44
N VAL A 186 -16.88 -8.48 -3.02
CA VAL A 186 -17.52 -8.06 -1.78
C VAL A 186 -19.04 -8.00 -1.96
N VAL A 187 -19.76 -8.64 -1.04
CA VAL A 187 -21.23 -8.67 -1.05
C VAL A 187 -21.82 -7.26 -0.86
N SER A 188 -22.99 -7.02 -1.45
CA SER A 188 -23.63 -5.70 -1.48
C SER A 188 -23.82 -5.06 -0.10
N GLY A 189 -24.14 -5.85 0.93
CA GLY A 189 -24.32 -5.36 2.31
C GLY A 189 -23.03 -4.89 3.00
N ALA A 190 -21.86 -5.19 2.43
CA ALA A 190 -20.56 -4.78 2.95
C ALA A 190 -19.90 -3.69 2.08
N LEU A 191 -20.54 -3.25 0.98
CA LEU A 191 -20.04 -2.15 0.17
C LEU A 191 -20.19 -0.82 0.92
N ASN A 192 -19.14 0.01 0.85
CA ASN A 192 -19.23 1.40 1.27
C ASN A 192 -20.01 2.20 0.22
N ASN A 193 -20.64 3.30 0.66
CA ASN A 193 -21.59 4.06 -0.19
C ASN A 193 -21.04 4.54 -1.54
N SER A 194 -19.72 4.68 -1.71
CA SER A 194 -19.12 5.13 -2.96
C SER A 194 -18.84 4.01 -3.95
N ALA A 195 -18.71 2.75 -3.52
CA ALA A 195 -18.31 1.66 -4.40
C ALA A 195 -19.53 1.02 -5.07
N ALA A 196 -19.54 0.99 -6.40
CA ALA A 196 -20.51 0.23 -7.17
C ALA A 196 -20.15 -1.26 -7.22
N LYS A 197 -18.86 -1.58 -7.20
CA LYS A 197 -18.30 -2.93 -7.07
C LYS A 197 -16.96 -2.84 -6.36
N LYS A 198 -16.66 -3.84 -5.53
CA LYS A 198 -15.41 -3.92 -4.79
C LYS A 198 -14.85 -5.34 -4.81
N TYR A 199 -13.56 -5.45 -5.06
CA TYR A 199 -12.76 -6.65 -4.84
C TYR A 199 -11.84 -6.44 -3.65
N ASP A 200 -11.69 -7.47 -2.81
CA ASP A 200 -10.59 -7.54 -1.85
C ASP A 200 -9.63 -8.65 -2.26
N LEU A 201 -8.32 -8.39 -2.18
CA LEU A 201 -7.30 -9.45 -2.23
C LEU A 201 -6.92 -9.80 -0.80
N GLU A 202 -7.22 -11.03 -0.43
CA GLU A 202 -6.85 -11.59 0.86
C GLU A 202 -5.64 -12.50 0.69
N ALA A 203 -4.54 -12.18 1.35
CA ALA A 203 -3.34 -13.04 1.34
C ALA A 203 -3.44 -14.12 2.41
N TRP A 204 -2.83 -15.27 2.15
CA TRP A 204 -2.73 -16.35 3.10
C TRP A 204 -1.63 -16.07 4.12
N PHE A 205 -1.97 -16.12 5.42
CA PHE A 205 -1.02 -15.99 6.52
C PHE A 205 -0.77 -17.38 7.12
N PRO A 206 0.34 -18.07 6.78
CA PRO A 206 0.51 -19.49 7.08
C PRO A 206 0.62 -19.79 8.57
N ALA A 207 1.24 -18.91 9.36
CA ALA A 207 1.33 -19.14 10.81
C ALA A 207 0.05 -18.72 11.53
N SER A 208 -0.69 -17.75 10.99
CA SER A 208 -2.03 -17.41 11.47
C SER A 208 -3.12 -18.39 11.03
N GLY A 209 -2.87 -19.20 9.99
CA GLY A 209 -3.81 -20.18 9.45
C GLY A 209 -5.08 -19.57 8.84
N THR A 210 -5.00 -18.35 8.31
CA THR A 210 -6.16 -17.62 7.78
C THR A 210 -5.80 -16.69 6.63
N TYR A 211 -6.78 -16.40 5.78
CA TYR A 211 -6.71 -15.30 4.82
C TYR A 211 -6.93 -13.95 5.53
N ARG A 212 -6.19 -12.92 5.13
CA ARG A 212 -6.35 -11.54 5.63
C ARG A 212 -6.23 -10.52 4.50
N GLU A 213 -7.10 -9.51 4.52
CA GLU A 213 -7.16 -8.45 3.52
C GLU A 213 -5.86 -7.63 3.45
N LEU A 214 -5.24 -7.58 2.27
CA LEU A 214 -4.11 -6.71 1.95
C LEU A 214 -4.48 -5.60 0.96
N VAL A 215 -5.47 -5.83 0.10
CA VAL A 215 -5.91 -4.90 -0.94
C VAL A 215 -7.42 -4.80 -0.96
N SER A 216 -7.89 -3.59 -1.22
CA SER A 216 -9.27 -3.26 -1.59
C SER A 216 -9.21 -2.49 -2.91
N CYS A 217 -9.98 -2.92 -3.90
CA CYS A 217 -10.07 -2.35 -5.25
C CYS A 217 -11.53 -2.04 -5.59
N SER A 218 -11.86 -0.75 -5.77
CA SER A 218 -13.22 -0.27 -5.92
C SER A 218 -13.42 0.51 -7.22
N ASN A 219 -14.52 0.23 -7.91
CA ASN A 219 -15.04 1.12 -8.95
C ASN A 219 -16.12 2.00 -8.31
N CYS A 220 -15.87 3.31 -8.26
CA CYS A 220 -16.77 4.28 -7.65
C CYS A 220 -17.70 4.96 -8.67
N THR A 221 -17.62 4.56 -9.95
CA THR A 221 -18.31 5.19 -11.08
C THR A 221 -18.25 6.71 -10.95
N ASP A 222 -19.37 7.42 -11.08
CA ASP A 222 -19.43 8.87 -11.02
C ASP A 222 -19.64 9.44 -9.59
N TYR A 223 -19.64 8.59 -8.56
CA TYR A 223 -20.04 8.98 -7.20
C TYR A 223 -19.18 10.12 -6.63
N GLN A 224 -17.86 9.99 -6.73
CA GLN A 224 -16.91 11.01 -6.27
C GLN A 224 -16.88 12.19 -7.25
N ALA A 225 -16.87 11.90 -8.56
CA ALA A 225 -16.83 12.90 -9.62
C ALA A 225 -18.00 13.90 -9.53
N ARG A 226 -19.21 13.44 -9.23
CA ARG A 226 -20.40 14.30 -9.04
C ARG A 226 -20.24 15.31 -7.91
N ARG A 227 -19.65 14.90 -6.78
CA ARG A 227 -19.43 15.76 -5.61
C ARG A 227 -18.36 16.81 -5.86
N LEU A 228 -17.35 16.43 -6.63
CA LEU A 228 -16.20 17.27 -6.94
C LEU A 228 -16.39 18.08 -8.22
N GLY A 229 -17.46 17.83 -8.98
CA GLY A 229 -17.75 18.54 -10.23
C GLY A 229 -16.81 18.15 -11.38
N ILE A 230 -16.29 16.92 -11.38
CA ILE A 230 -15.34 16.43 -12.40
C ILE A 230 -16.12 15.95 -13.62
N THR A 231 -16.15 16.75 -14.67
CA THR A 231 -17.01 16.52 -15.84
C THR A 231 -16.28 15.91 -17.03
N TYR A 232 -17.02 15.23 -17.90
CA TYR A 232 -16.50 14.55 -19.08
C TYR A 232 -17.01 15.18 -20.39
N GLY A 233 -16.09 15.45 -21.32
CA GLY A 233 -16.39 16.00 -22.65
C GLY A 233 -16.40 17.53 -22.70
N GLN A 234 -16.75 18.11 -23.84
CA GLN A 234 -16.81 19.58 -24.03
C GLN A 234 -18.16 20.16 -23.61
N ARG A 235 -18.13 21.33 -22.96
CA ARG A 235 -19.30 22.16 -22.67
C ARG A 235 -19.43 23.08 -23.87
N LYS A 236 -20.63 23.16 -24.46
CA LYS A 236 -20.97 24.34 -25.25
C LYS A 236 -21.29 25.48 -24.27
N ASP A 237 -20.88 26.69 -24.60
CA ASP A 237 -21.10 27.85 -23.73
C ASP A 237 -22.60 27.96 -23.35
N GLY A 238 -22.87 28.00 -22.05
CA GLY A 238 -24.23 28.07 -21.50
C GLY A 238 -24.92 26.73 -21.22
N GLU A 239 -24.36 25.58 -21.62
CA GLU A 239 -24.95 24.26 -21.34
C GLU A 239 -24.36 23.61 -20.09
N ARG A 240 -25.24 23.05 -19.25
CA ARG A 240 -24.85 22.23 -18.09
C ARG A 240 -24.29 20.91 -18.59
N CYS A 241 -23.00 20.65 -18.39
CA CYS A 241 -22.43 19.32 -18.64
C CYS A 241 -23.01 18.33 -17.63
N ASN A 242 -23.78 17.37 -18.12
CA ASN A 242 -24.44 16.35 -17.30
C ASN A 242 -23.66 15.03 -17.26
N ARG A 243 -22.46 14.98 -17.83
CA ARG A 243 -21.61 13.78 -17.90
C ARG A 243 -20.42 13.95 -16.96
N PHE A 244 -20.18 12.93 -16.16
CA PHE A 244 -19.11 12.89 -15.17
C PHE A 244 -18.18 11.73 -15.51
N VAL A 245 -16.89 11.90 -15.24
CA VAL A 245 -15.92 10.80 -15.36
C VAL A 245 -16.21 9.71 -14.32
N HIS A 246 -15.64 8.53 -14.54
CA HIS A 246 -15.62 7.49 -13.52
C HIS A 246 -14.31 7.49 -12.75
N THR A 247 -14.36 7.29 -11.44
CA THR A 247 -13.17 7.20 -10.57
C THR A 247 -13.04 5.81 -9.96
N LEU A 248 -11.80 5.33 -9.88
CA LEU A 248 -11.44 4.05 -9.31
C LEU A 248 -10.24 4.18 -8.40
N ASN A 249 -10.20 3.37 -7.36
CA ASN A 249 -9.08 3.33 -6.43
C ASN A 249 -8.79 1.89 -5.98
N SER A 250 -7.52 1.57 -5.84
CA SER A 250 -7.07 0.24 -5.43
C SER A 250 -5.78 0.34 -4.64
N THR A 251 -5.74 -0.31 -3.49
CA THR A 251 -4.47 -0.51 -2.79
C THR A 251 -3.56 -1.43 -3.61
N LEU A 252 -2.33 -1.01 -3.91
CA LEU A 252 -1.33 -1.97 -4.38
C LEU A 252 -0.72 -2.70 -3.19
N THR A 253 -0.22 -1.94 -2.21
CA THR A 253 0.32 -2.48 -0.97
C THR A 253 0.16 -1.49 0.18
N ALA A 254 -0.37 -1.98 1.30
CA ALA A 254 -0.21 -1.35 2.60
C ALA A 254 1.00 -2.01 3.27
N THR A 255 2.12 -1.29 3.33
CA THR A 255 3.44 -1.90 3.51
C THR A 255 3.54 -2.67 4.83
N GLN A 256 2.95 -2.17 5.92
CA GLN A 256 2.92 -2.85 7.22
C GLN A 256 2.22 -4.22 7.18
N ARG A 257 1.06 -4.31 6.50
CA ARG A 257 0.33 -5.59 6.39
C ARG A 257 1.08 -6.57 5.50
N THR A 258 1.63 -6.07 4.39
CA THR A 258 2.44 -6.87 3.47
C THR A 258 3.71 -7.37 4.17
N LEU A 259 4.37 -6.55 4.99
CA LEU A 259 5.50 -6.96 5.84
C LEU A 259 5.12 -8.13 6.75
N CYS A 260 3.97 -8.06 7.42
CA CYS A 260 3.50 -9.18 8.25
C CYS A 260 3.35 -10.47 7.43
N CYS A 261 2.81 -10.37 6.20
CA CYS A 261 2.64 -11.52 5.31
C CYS A 261 4.00 -12.08 4.83
N ILE A 262 4.93 -11.20 4.45
CA ILE A 262 6.30 -11.57 4.07
C ILE A 262 6.98 -12.34 5.19
N LEU A 263 6.91 -11.82 6.43
CA LEU A 263 7.53 -12.47 7.59
C LEU A 263 6.97 -13.88 7.82
N GLU A 264 5.66 -14.08 7.71
CA GLU A 264 5.07 -15.40 7.92
C GLU A 264 5.38 -16.37 6.77
N THR A 265 5.41 -15.88 5.53
CA THR A 265 5.57 -16.68 4.31
C THR A 265 7.02 -17.10 4.09
N HIS A 266 7.95 -16.16 4.26
CA HIS A 266 9.36 -16.34 3.91
C HIS A 266 10.24 -16.82 5.08
N GLN A 267 9.63 -17.38 6.13
CA GLN A 267 10.37 -17.95 7.26
C GLN A 267 10.80 -19.41 6.98
N ASP A 268 12.05 -19.74 7.29
CA ASP A 268 12.54 -21.12 7.21
C ASP A 268 12.29 -21.92 8.50
N SER A 269 12.63 -23.22 8.49
CA SER A 269 12.51 -24.11 9.67
C SER A 269 13.38 -23.68 10.85
N ARG A 270 14.38 -22.80 10.63
CA ARG A 270 15.24 -22.19 11.64
C ARG A 270 14.75 -20.80 12.07
N ARG A 271 13.58 -20.37 11.60
CA ARG A 271 12.94 -19.08 11.91
C ARG A 271 13.75 -17.87 11.44
N ARG A 272 14.57 -18.05 10.41
CA ARG A 272 15.12 -16.93 9.64
C ARG A 272 14.11 -16.52 8.60
N VAL A 273 14.07 -15.22 8.29
CA VAL A 273 13.32 -14.73 7.15
C VAL A 273 14.33 -14.38 6.06
N VAL A 274 14.21 -15.06 4.91
CA VAL A 274 15.03 -14.79 3.73
C VAL A 274 14.08 -14.29 2.66
N PHE A 275 14.15 -12.99 2.38
CA PHE A 275 13.31 -12.36 1.39
C PHE A 275 14.17 -11.47 0.50
N GLU A 276 14.14 -11.77 -0.80
CA GLU A 276 14.71 -10.91 -1.82
C GLU A 276 13.61 -10.00 -2.35
N CYS A 277 13.70 -8.71 -2.07
CA CYS A 277 12.76 -7.76 -2.65
C CYS A 277 13.00 -7.71 -4.16
N PRO A 278 12.01 -8.06 -5.00
CA PRO A 278 12.19 -8.06 -6.44
C PRO A 278 12.56 -6.65 -6.90
N ARG A 279 13.77 -6.50 -7.47
CA ARG A 279 14.29 -5.27 -8.09
C ARG A 279 13.81 -3.97 -7.44
N CYS A 280 14.41 -3.58 -6.31
CA CYS A 280 14.39 -2.18 -5.89
C CYS A 280 15.54 -1.46 -6.62
N CYS A 281 15.21 -0.57 -7.55
CA CYS A 281 16.23 0.27 -8.19
C CYS A 281 16.57 1.45 -7.27
N ASP A 282 17.82 1.90 -7.34
CA ASP A 282 18.21 3.20 -6.81
C ASP A 282 17.40 4.29 -7.53
N LEU A 283 16.84 5.24 -6.77
CA LEU A 283 16.11 6.42 -7.27
C LEU A 283 16.85 7.08 -8.45
N PRO A 284 16.14 7.62 -9.46
CA PRO A 284 16.79 8.30 -10.57
C PRO A 284 17.61 9.50 -10.07
N CYS A 285 18.93 9.42 -10.22
CA CYS A 285 19.78 10.59 -10.23
C CYS A 285 19.44 11.39 -11.49
N LEU A 286 19.06 12.67 -11.36
CA LEU A 286 18.98 13.60 -12.49
C LEU A 286 20.29 13.53 -13.30
N GLY A 287 20.24 12.92 -14.50
CA GLY A 287 21.32 12.99 -15.49
C GLY A 287 22.09 11.71 -15.86
N SER A 288 21.68 10.50 -15.46
CA SER A 288 22.35 9.26 -15.93
C SER A 288 21.41 8.30 -16.69
N THR A 289 21.80 7.91 -17.90
CA THR A 289 21.06 7.03 -18.83
C THR A 289 21.35 5.53 -18.64
N SER A 290 21.90 5.10 -17.51
CA SER A 290 22.14 3.66 -17.26
C SER A 290 21.63 3.21 -15.90
N PHE A 291 20.63 2.33 -15.93
CA PHE A 291 20.14 1.59 -14.77
C PHE A 291 21.05 0.36 -14.55
N ARG A 292 21.56 0.16 -13.33
CA ARG A 292 22.07 -1.15 -12.90
C ARG A 292 21.14 -1.68 -11.83
N SER A 293 20.42 -2.76 -12.11
CA SER A 293 19.63 -3.45 -11.09
C SER A 293 20.58 -4.00 -10.02
N ARG A 294 20.36 -3.64 -8.77
CA ARG A 294 20.93 -4.35 -7.62
C ARG A 294 19.77 -4.93 -6.82
N SER A 295 19.75 -6.24 -6.64
CA SER A 295 18.86 -6.86 -5.65
C SER A 295 19.28 -6.39 -4.27
N LEU A 296 18.35 -5.86 -3.47
CA LEU A 296 18.57 -5.67 -2.05
C LEU A 296 18.33 -7.00 -1.36
N TRP A 297 19.43 -7.67 -1.00
CA TRP A 297 19.41 -8.88 -0.18
C TRP A 297 19.18 -8.48 1.27
N ILE A 298 17.97 -8.72 1.79
CA ILE A 298 17.70 -8.60 3.23
C ILE A 298 17.67 -10.00 3.83
N ALA A 299 18.82 -10.47 4.30
CA ALA A 299 18.89 -11.64 5.16
C ALA A 299 18.65 -11.19 6.62
N MET A 300 17.51 -11.57 7.20
CA MET A 300 17.19 -11.24 8.59
C MET A 300 17.77 -12.35 9.49
N ALA A 301 18.77 -12.00 10.31
CA ALA A 301 19.70 -12.93 10.94
C ALA A 301 19.12 -13.89 12.00
N ASP A 302 19.84 -15.00 12.21
CA ASP A 302 19.55 -16.17 13.05
C ASP A 302 19.14 -15.89 14.52
N LEU A 303 18.14 -16.64 15.00
CA LEU A 303 17.74 -16.78 16.41
C LEU A 303 18.59 -17.82 17.18
N LEU A 304 19.92 -17.81 17.02
CA LEU A 304 20.77 -18.65 17.86
C LEU A 304 21.02 -17.98 19.22
N ALA A 305 20.98 -18.79 20.29
CA ALA A 305 21.25 -18.37 21.66
C ALA A 305 22.59 -17.60 21.77
N PRO A 306 22.73 -16.65 22.72
CA PRO A 306 23.92 -15.80 22.85
C PRO A 306 25.26 -16.58 22.85
N ASN A 307 25.23 -17.80 23.36
CA ASN A 307 26.35 -18.70 23.58
C ASN A 307 26.88 -19.35 22.29
N GLN A 308 26.23 -19.13 21.14
CA GLN A 308 26.65 -19.62 19.81
C GLN A 308 27.24 -18.50 18.94
N ARG A 309 27.32 -17.25 19.46
CA ARG A 309 27.90 -16.10 18.74
C ARG A 309 29.44 -16.02 18.87
N GLU A 310 30.04 -16.77 19.80
CA GLU A 310 31.49 -16.92 19.95
C GLU A 310 32.06 -17.83 18.85
N GLY A 311 32.20 -17.27 17.66
CA GLY A 311 32.74 -17.93 16.47
C GLY A 311 32.71 -17.04 15.23
N LEU A 312 31.94 -15.94 15.28
CA LEU A 312 31.79 -14.97 14.19
C LEU A 312 32.57 -13.67 14.43
N ASN A 313 33.71 -13.73 15.12
CA ASN A 313 34.60 -12.57 15.22
C ASN A 313 35.60 -12.53 14.05
N GLN A 314 35.38 -11.55 13.17
CA GLN A 314 36.40 -10.76 12.46
C GLN A 314 37.22 -11.35 11.30
N ARG A 315 36.84 -12.45 10.65
CA ARG A 315 37.43 -12.79 9.33
C ARG A 315 36.38 -13.20 8.30
N GLY A 316 36.13 -12.31 7.34
CA GLY A 316 35.56 -12.65 6.05
C GLY A 316 34.04 -12.56 5.91
N LEU A 317 33.48 -11.35 6.11
CA LEU A 317 32.14 -11.00 5.62
C LEU A 317 32.12 -10.66 4.11
N ASN A 318 33.13 -11.11 3.36
CA ASN A 318 33.20 -10.99 1.91
C ASN A 318 33.33 -12.39 1.28
N GLU A 319 32.54 -12.61 0.21
CA GLU A 319 32.65 -13.65 -0.82
C GLU A 319 32.18 -15.09 -0.55
N ARG A 320 32.09 -15.60 0.70
CA ARG A 320 31.71 -17.02 0.89
C ARG A 320 30.22 -17.36 0.93
N VAL A 321 29.34 -16.41 1.20
CA VAL A 321 27.88 -16.66 1.13
C VAL A 321 27.37 -16.59 -0.32
N LEU A 322 28.07 -15.85 -1.19
CA LEU A 322 27.78 -15.76 -2.63
C LEU A 322 28.24 -17.00 -3.42
N MET A 323 29.31 -17.69 -2.99
CA MET A 323 29.91 -18.80 -3.76
C MET A 323 29.23 -20.16 -3.58
N ASN A 324 28.43 -20.38 -2.53
CA ASN A 324 27.84 -21.70 -2.25
C ASN A 324 26.48 -21.96 -2.92
N TRP A 325 25.90 -20.99 -3.63
CA TRP A 325 24.65 -21.17 -4.38
C TRP A 325 24.82 -21.35 -5.89
N MET A 326 26.00 -21.04 -6.46
CA MET A 326 26.32 -21.30 -7.88
C MET A 326 26.67 -22.77 -8.20
N ARG A 327 26.45 -23.72 -7.26
CA ARG A 327 26.84 -25.13 -7.42
C ARG A 327 25.68 -26.15 -7.36
N ILE A 328 24.43 -25.69 -7.36
CA ILE A 328 23.24 -26.57 -7.35
C ILE A 328 22.39 -26.46 -8.63
N GLU A 329 22.88 -25.76 -9.66
CA GLU A 329 22.37 -25.94 -11.03
C GLU A 329 23.55 -26.13 -12.00
N SER A 330 23.88 -27.40 -12.24
CA SER A 330 24.65 -27.88 -13.40
C SER A 330 24.13 -29.24 -13.80
#